data_AF-A0A258BW40-F1
#
_entry.id   AF-A0A258BW40-F1
#
_cell.length_a   1.000
_cell.length_b   1.000
_cell.length_c   1.000
_cell.angle_alpha   90.00
_cell.angle_beta   90.00
_cell.angle_gamma   90.00
#
_symmetry.space_group_name_H-M   'P 1'
#
loop_
_entity.id
_entity.type
_entity.pdbx_description
1 polymer ?
#
loop_
_entity_poly.entity_id
_entity_poly.type
_entity_poly.pdbx_seq_one_letter_code
_entity_poly.pdbx_strand_id
1 'polypeptide(L)'
;YAVRPGQMNPASSYHLSFNLGYPNAFDRANGRTGSFLMVHGSCVSIGCFAMTDPVIEEIWTLMQAAFEGGQRDVKVHIFPFPMTEANLAAHADSEHAAFWQSLKPAWDSFAASGEVPRVSVRNAAYQVGGAQ
;
A
#
# COMPACT_ATOMS: atom_id res chain seq x y z
N TYR A 1 -0.05 -2.35 4.01
CA TYR A 1 -1.16 -3.34 4.02
C TYR A 1 -0.61 -4.74 3.79
N ALA A 2 -1.38 -5.78 4.15
CA ALA A 2 -1.05 -7.17 3.90
C ALA A 2 -2.21 -7.80 3.13
N VAL A 3 -1.97 -8.18 1.88
CA VAL A 3 -3.00 -8.75 0.99
C VAL A 3 -2.84 -10.26 0.96
N ARG A 4 -3.90 -10.97 1.32
CA ARG A 4 -3.96 -12.44 1.33
C ARG A 4 -4.72 -12.97 0.11
N PRO A 5 -4.58 -14.27 -0.23
CA PRO A 5 -5.29 -14.86 -1.37
C PRO A 5 -6.80 -14.59 -1.38
N GLY A 6 -7.45 -14.64 -0.21
CA GLY A 6 -8.89 -14.37 -0.09
C GLY A 6 -9.33 -12.92 -0.37
N GLN A 7 -8.39 -12.00 -0.60
CA GLN A 7 -8.66 -10.62 -1.01
C GLN A 7 -8.56 -10.41 -2.52
N MET A 8 -8.12 -11.43 -3.27
CA MET A 8 -8.05 -11.43 -4.74
C MET A 8 -9.45 -11.67 -5.32
N ASN A 9 -9.83 -10.91 -6.34
CA ASN A 9 -11.11 -11.00 -7.02
C ASN A 9 -10.91 -11.03 -8.55
N PRO A 10 -10.90 -12.24 -9.16
CA PRO A 10 -10.74 -12.39 -10.61
C PRO A 10 -12.00 -11.99 -11.39
N ALA A 11 -13.17 -12.01 -10.74
CA ALA A 11 -14.46 -11.66 -11.34
C ALA A 11 -14.80 -10.16 -11.22
N SER A 12 -13.77 -9.31 -11.11
CA SER A 12 -13.94 -7.87 -11.02
C SER A 12 -14.61 -7.30 -12.27
N SER A 13 -15.63 -6.45 -12.10
CA SER A 13 -16.24 -5.69 -13.20
C SER A 13 -15.29 -4.64 -13.80
N TYR A 14 -14.15 -4.39 -13.18
CA TYR A 14 -13.12 -3.43 -13.61
C TYR A 14 -11.82 -4.11 -14.08
N HIS A 15 -11.91 -5.38 -14.50
CA HIS A 15 -10.80 -6.23 -14.94
C HIS A 15 -9.74 -6.49 -13.85
N LEU A 16 -9.85 -7.64 -13.17
CA LEU A 16 -9.04 -8.05 -12.02
C LEU A 16 -9.07 -7.02 -10.86
N SER A 17 -9.05 -7.50 -9.61
CA SER A 17 -8.92 -6.57 -8.48
C SER A 17 -8.52 -7.25 -7.20
N PHE A 18 -7.92 -6.52 -6.27
CA PHE A 18 -7.78 -6.99 -4.91
C PHE A 18 -8.07 -5.89 -3.90
N ASN A 19 -8.59 -6.30 -2.74
CA ASN A 19 -8.88 -5.41 -1.63
C ASN A 19 -7.61 -5.20 -0.78
N LEU A 20 -7.20 -3.96 -0.52
CA LEU A 20 -6.05 -3.66 0.35
C LEU A 20 -6.29 -4.04 1.82
N GLY A 21 -7.55 -4.12 2.25
CA GLY A 21 -7.90 -4.35 3.66
C GLY A 21 -7.87 -3.07 4.50
N TYR A 22 -8.17 -1.92 3.89
CA TYR A 22 -8.42 -0.67 4.61
C TYR A 22 -9.72 -0.75 5.45
N PRO A 23 -9.76 -0.15 6.64
CA PRO A 23 -8.67 0.55 7.34
C PRO A 23 -7.68 -0.43 7.98
N ASN A 24 -6.39 -0.13 7.95
CA ASN A 24 -5.40 -0.90 8.71
C ASN A 24 -5.33 -0.46 10.19
N ALA A 25 -4.38 -0.98 10.98
CA ALA A 25 -4.25 -0.63 12.39
C ALA A 25 -3.99 0.87 12.65
N PHE A 26 -3.20 1.54 11.80
CA PHE A 26 -2.92 2.97 11.88
C PHE A 26 -4.19 3.77 11.58
N ASP A 27 -4.90 3.40 10.50
CA ASP A 27 -6.12 4.08 10.11
C ASP A 27 -7.16 4.01 11.23
N ARG A 28 -7.37 2.82 11.82
CA ARG A 28 -8.27 2.63 12.96
C ARG A 28 -7.83 3.42 14.20
N ALA A 29 -6.53 3.43 14.51
CA ALA A 29 -6.01 4.18 15.66
C ALA A 29 -6.18 5.70 15.52
N ASN A 30 -6.27 6.20 14.28
CA ASN A 30 -6.52 7.61 13.96
C ASN A 30 -7.99 7.89 13.62
N GLY A 31 -8.92 6.99 13.97
CA GLY A 31 -10.36 7.20 13.78
C GLY A 31 -10.80 7.23 12.31
N ARG A 32 -9.96 6.78 11.37
CA ARG A 32 -10.33 6.73 9.96
C ARG A 32 -11.30 5.58 9.69
N THR A 33 -12.36 5.89 8.96
CA THR A 33 -13.44 4.95 8.60
C THR A 33 -13.48 4.72 7.10
N GLY A 34 -14.36 3.81 6.67
CA GLY A 34 -14.52 3.39 5.28
C GLY A 34 -14.09 1.94 5.07
N SER A 35 -14.09 1.51 3.81
CA SER A 35 -13.78 0.12 3.41
C SER A 35 -13.51 0.08 1.92
N PHE A 36 -13.03 -1.07 1.41
CA PHE A 36 -12.92 -1.34 -0.02
C PHE A 36 -12.05 -0.34 -0.81
N LEU A 37 -10.90 0.05 -0.24
CA LEU A 37 -9.82 0.60 -1.04
C LEU A 37 -9.23 -0.53 -1.90
N MET A 38 -9.68 -0.60 -3.15
CA MET A 38 -9.31 -1.63 -4.12
C MET A 38 -8.13 -1.18 -4.96
N VAL A 39 -7.37 -2.15 -5.46
CA VAL A 39 -6.49 -1.98 -6.62
C VAL A 39 -7.11 -2.77 -7.77
N HIS A 40 -7.33 -2.16 -8.92
CA HIS A 40 -8.06 -2.78 -10.04
C HIS A 40 -7.58 -2.25 -11.40
N GLY A 41 -8.00 -2.90 -12.48
CA GLY A 41 -7.78 -2.45 -13.86
C GLY A 41 -8.63 -1.24 -14.24
N SER A 42 -8.91 -1.06 -15.52
CA SER A 42 -9.67 0.08 -16.05
C SER A 42 -9.06 1.44 -15.68
N CYS A 43 -9.71 2.52 -16.10
CA CYS A 43 -9.27 3.90 -15.86
C CYS A 43 -10.20 4.71 -14.94
N VAL A 44 -11.28 4.09 -14.44
CA VAL A 44 -12.29 4.78 -13.62
C VAL A 44 -12.00 4.58 -12.14
N SER A 45 -11.81 5.66 -11.39
CA SER A 45 -11.69 5.60 -9.93
C SER A 45 -12.49 6.71 -9.25
N ILE A 46 -13.20 6.35 -8.18
CA ILE A 46 -13.83 7.27 -7.21
C ILE A 46 -13.18 7.07 -5.83
N GLY A 47 -11.88 6.77 -5.81
CA GLY A 47 -11.08 6.57 -4.59
C GLY A 47 -10.26 5.28 -4.53
N CYS A 48 -10.42 4.36 -5.49
CA CYS A 48 -9.58 3.17 -5.63
C CYS A 48 -8.29 3.46 -6.42
N PHE A 49 -7.37 2.51 -6.43
CA PHE A 49 -6.18 2.55 -7.25
C PHE A 49 -6.44 1.89 -8.61
N ALA A 50 -6.80 2.70 -9.61
CA ALA A 50 -6.95 2.25 -10.98
C ALA A 50 -5.57 2.14 -11.65
N MET A 51 -5.18 0.91 -12.00
CA MET A 51 -3.86 0.60 -12.54
C MET A 51 -3.85 0.52 -14.07
N THR A 52 -5.01 0.55 -14.74
CA THR A 52 -5.20 0.09 -16.13
C THR A 52 -5.06 -1.42 -16.28
N ASP A 53 -5.62 -1.97 -17.36
CA ASP A 53 -5.67 -3.42 -17.58
C ASP A 53 -4.28 -4.06 -17.69
N PRO A 54 -3.32 -3.51 -18.45
CA PRO A 54 -2.00 -4.14 -18.56
C PRO A 54 -1.23 -4.20 -17.24
N VAL A 55 -1.32 -3.16 -16.42
CA VAL A 55 -0.57 -3.10 -15.15
C VAL A 55 -1.20 -3.99 -14.10
N ILE A 56 -2.55 -4.04 -14.01
CA ILE A 56 -3.19 -4.94 -13.04
C ILE A 56 -2.95 -6.41 -13.40
N GLU A 57 -2.84 -6.76 -14.68
CA GLU A 57 -2.47 -8.11 -15.12
C GLU A 57 -1.08 -8.51 -14.65
N GLU A 58 -0.10 -7.61 -14.74
CA GLU A 58 1.26 -7.84 -14.23
C GLU A 58 1.25 -8.01 -12.72
N ILE A 59 0.62 -7.07 -11.99
CA ILE A 59 0.50 -7.13 -10.53
C ILE A 59 -0.20 -8.44 -10.12
N TRP A 60 -1.30 -8.80 -10.78
CA TRP A 60 -2.05 -10.02 -10.50
C TRP A 60 -1.21 -11.26 -10.70
N THR A 61 -0.48 -11.33 -11.82
CA THR A 61 0.41 -12.45 -12.14
C THR A 61 1.50 -12.61 -11.08
N LEU A 62 2.12 -11.52 -10.65
CA LEU A 62 3.12 -11.52 -9.58
C LEU A 62 2.53 -11.97 -8.23
N MET A 63 1.33 -11.48 -7.88
CA MET A 63 0.65 -11.88 -6.65
C MET A 63 0.28 -13.36 -6.65
N GLN A 64 -0.26 -13.86 -7.77
CA GLN A 64 -0.58 -15.29 -7.94
C GLN A 64 0.67 -16.15 -7.78
N ALA A 65 1.76 -15.80 -8.45
CA ALA A 65 3.03 -16.53 -8.35
C ALA A 65 3.58 -16.53 -6.91
N ALA A 66 3.48 -15.40 -6.18
CA ALA A 66 3.88 -15.33 -4.79
C ALA A 66 3.06 -16.27 -3.90
N PHE A 67 1.74 -16.32 -4.10
CA PHE A 67 0.85 -17.19 -3.32
C PHE A 67 1.04 -18.67 -3.66
N GLU A 68 1.19 -19.02 -4.94
CA GLU A 68 1.51 -20.38 -5.39
C GLU A 68 2.89 -20.83 -4.87
N GLY A 69 3.84 -19.90 -4.74
CA GLY A 69 5.14 -20.09 -4.10
C GLY A 69 5.09 -20.21 -2.57
N GLY A 70 3.90 -20.16 -1.95
CA GLY A 70 3.70 -20.36 -0.52
C GLY A 70 3.79 -19.10 0.34
N GLN A 71 3.91 -17.91 -0.26
CA GLN A 71 3.87 -16.66 0.48
C GLN A 71 2.48 -16.47 1.10
N ARG A 72 2.41 -16.21 2.41
CA ARG A 72 1.12 -16.10 3.13
C ARG A 72 0.36 -14.80 2.84
N ASP A 73 1.09 -13.74 2.55
CA ASP A 73 0.54 -12.43 2.21
C ASP A 73 1.56 -11.59 1.43
N VAL A 74 1.08 -10.68 0.59
CA VAL A 74 1.90 -9.69 -0.12
C VAL A 74 1.77 -8.34 0.58
N LYS A 75 2.90 -7.72 0.91
CA LYS A 75 2.92 -6.38 1.53
C LYS A 75 2.74 -5.31 0.45
N VAL A 76 1.78 -4.42 0.67
CA VAL A 76 1.54 -3.25 -0.21
C VAL A 76 1.79 -1.99 0.60
N HIS A 77 2.80 -1.22 0.20
CA HIS A 77 3.15 0.06 0.80
C HIS A 77 2.73 1.17 -0.16
N ILE A 78 2.10 2.23 0.37
CA ILE A 78 1.51 3.31 -0.42
C ILE A 78 2.11 4.60 0.09
N PHE A 79 2.72 5.36 -0.81
CA PHE A 79 3.34 6.64 -0.54
C PHE A 79 2.71 7.70 -1.44
N PRO A 80 2.58 8.96 -0.97
CA PRO A 80 1.98 10.03 -1.77
C PRO A 80 2.81 10.39 -3.01
N PHE A 81 4.12 10.16 -2.94
CA PHE A 81 5.13 10.44 -3.95
C PHE A 81 6.43 9.71 -3.56
N PRO A 82 7.45 9.67 -4.44
CA PRO A 82 8.79 9.28 -4.03
C PRO A 82 9.28 10.14 -2.87
N MET A 83 9.63 9.55 -1.73
CA MET A 83 9.87 10.26 -0.46
C MET A 83 11.25 10.93 -0.38
N THR A 84 11.63 11.68 -1.42
CA THR A 84 12.85 12.48 -1.48
C THR A 84 12.70 13.74 -0.61
N GLU A 85 13.82 14.28 -0.13
CA GLU A 85 13.82 15.54 0.64
C GLU A 85 13.19 16.70 -0.16
N ALA A 86 13.44 16.75 -1.47
CA ALA A 86 12.87 17.77 -2.35
C ALA A 86 11.33 17.69 -2.41
N ASN A 87 10.77 16.48 -2.53
CA ASN A 87 9.32 16.30 -2.56
C ASN A 87 8.68 16.62 -1.20
N LEU A 88 9.33 16.24 -0.09
CA LEU A 88 8.85 16.59 1.24
C LEU A 88 8.87 18.10 1.47
N ALA A 89 9.93 18.79 1.06
CA ALA A 89 10.03 20.24 1.16
C ALA A 89 8.98 20.95 0.29
N ALA A 90 8.76 20.48 -0.94
CA ALA A 90 7.73 21.01 -1.84
C ALA A 90 6.30 20.89 -1.28
N HIS A 91 6.11 20.02 -0.29
CA HIS A 91 4.83 19.70 0.32
C HIS A 91 4.75 20.03 1.81
N ALA A 92 5.70 20.82 2.33
CA ALA A 92 5.82 21.13 3.76
C ALA A 92 4.59 21.86 4.34
N ASP A 93 3.90 22.66 3.52
CA ASP A 93 2.72 23.44 3.93
C ASP A 93 1.40 22.64 3.84
N SER A 94 1.45 21.37 3.45
CA SER A 94 0.26 20.52 3.39
C SER A 94 -0.25 20.17 4.80
N GLU A 95 -1.57 20.12 4.97
CA GLU A 95 -2.20 19.56 6.18
C GLU A 95 -1.79 18.10 6.45
N HIS A 96 -1.28 17.39 5.43
CA HIS A 96 -0.82 16.01 5.54
C HIS A 96 0.70 15.89 5.72
N ALA A 97 1.45 16.99 5.79
CA ALA A 97 2.91 16.98 5.83
C ALA A 97 3.46 16.10 6.97
N ALA A 98 2.90 16.23 8.17
CA ALA A 98 3.31 15.42 9.33
C ALA A 98 3.06 13.92 9.11
N PHE A 99 1.92 13.56 8.50
CA PHE A 99 1.62 12.18 8.16
C PHE A 99 2.57 11.64 7.10
N TRP A 100 2.82 12.39 6.02
CA TRP A 100 3.75 12.00 4.98
C TRP A 100 5.17 11.82 5.53
N GLN A 101 5.67 12.75 6.33
CA GLN A 101 6.96 12.63 7.01
C GLN A 101 7.06 11.32 7.81
N SER A 102 5.98 10.88 8.47
CA SER A 102 5.96 9.64 9.24
C SER A 102 6.13 8.36 8.40
N LEU A 103 5.91 8.43 7.08
CA LEU A 103 6.09 7.30 6.16
C LEU A 103 7.55 7.14 5.71
N LYS A 104 8.34 8.21 5.78
CA LYS A 104 9.70 8.27 5.25
C LYS A 104 10.62 7.14 5.77
N PRO A 105 10.61 6.77 7.07
CA PRO A 105 11.48 5.70 7.55
C PRO A 105 11.26 4.35 6.84
N ALA A 106 10.02 4.04 6.44
CA ALA A 106 9.71 2.80 5.73
C ALA A 106 10.20 2.84 4.28
N TRP A 107 10.09 4.01 3.64
CA TRP A 107 10.66 4.25 2.31
C TRP A 107 12.18 4.11 2.32
N ASP A 108 12.85 4.81 3.24
CA ASP A 108 14.31 4.81 3.33
C ASP A 108 14.87 3.41 3.62
N SER A 109 14.21 2.65 4.51
CA SER A 109 14.60 1.26 4.79
C SER A 109 14.55 0.38 3.54
N PHE A 110 13.48 0.49 2.75
CA PHE A 110 13.35 -0.28 1.52
C PHE A 110 14.35 0.20 0.45
N ALA A 111 14.50 1.51 0.28
CA ALA A 111 15.42 2.08 -0.71
C ALA A 111 16.89 1.71 -0.44
N ALA A 112 17.26 1.55 0.84
CA ALA A 112 18.62 1.19 1.24
C ALA A 112 18.94 -0.30 1.08
N SER A 113 17.96 -1.19 1.28
CA SER A 113 18.19 -2.65 1.37
C SER A 113 17.58 -3.45 0.22
N GLY A 114 16.55 -2.92 -0.45
CA GLY A 114 15.67 -3.69 -1.34
C GLY A 114 14.74 -4.66 -0.60
N GLU A 115 14.82 -4.75 0.73
CA GLU A 115 14.03 -5.67 1.54
C GLU A 115 12.80 -4.96 2.12
N VAL A 116 11.67 -5.67 2.15
CA VAL A 116 10.40 -5.10 2.64
C VAL A 116 10.48 -4.93 4.17
N PRO A 117 10.41 -3.70 4.71
CA PRO A 117 10.56 -3.48 6.14
C PRO A 117 9.38 -4.05 6.93
N ARG A 118 9.63 -4.45 8.18
CA ARG A 118 8.56 -4.77 9.12
C ARG A 118 7.92 -3.47 9.61
N VAL A 119 6.64 -3.28 9.31
CA VAL A 119 5.87 -2.12 9.80
C VAL A 119 4.89 -2.55 10.88
N SER A 120 4.87 -1.83 12.00
CA SER A 120 3.89 -1.96 13.07
C SER A 120 3.29 -0.60 13.42
N VAL A 121 2.30 -0.57 14.31
CA VAL A 121 1.64 0.67 14.74
C VAL A 121 1.73 0.77 16.25
N ARG A 122 2.25 1.89 16.75
CA ARG A 122 2.34 2.22 18.18
C ARG A 122 2.04 3.69 18.37
N ASN A 123 1.25 4.03 19.39
CA ASN A 123 0.84 5.40 19.69
C ASN A 123 0.27 6.14 18.46
N ALA A 124 -0.62 5.47 17.72
CA ALA A 124 -1.23 5.97 16.48
C ALA A 124 -0.23 6.36 15.36
N ALA A 125 1.03 5.92 15.43
CA ALA A 125 2.06 6.17 14.42
C ALA A 125 2.65 4.86 13.89
N TYR A 126 3.10 4.87 12.63
CA TYR A 126 3.86 3.75 12.08
C TYR A 126 5.23 3.63 12.74
N GLN A 127 5.68 2.39 12.93
CA GLN A 127 6.98 2.04 13.47
C GLN A 127 7.66 1.07 12.52
N VAL A 128 8.90 1.35 12.16
CA VAL A 128 9.69 0.55 11.22
C VAL A 128 10.70 -0.27 12.01
N GLY A 129 10.56 -1.59 11.95
CA GLY A 129 11.55 -2.54 12.43
C GLY A 129 12.47 -3.01 11.29
N GLY A 130 13.42 -3.90 11.63
CA GLY A 130 14.28 -4.54 10.63
C GLY A 130 13.49 -5.29 9.54
N ALA A 131 14.18 -5.62 8.46
CA ALA A 131 13.62 -6.30 7.29
C ALA A 131 13.05 -7.70 7.61
N GLN A 132 12.19 -8.20 6.72
CA GLN A 132 11.49 -9.49 6.81
C GLN A 132 11.96 -10.47 5.75
#